data_AF-A0A956J0D4-F1
#
_entry.id   AF-A0A956J0D4-F1
#
_cell.length_a   1.000
_cell.length_b   1.000
_cell.length_c   1.000
_cell.angle_alpha   90.00
_cell.angle_beta   90.00
_cell.angle_gamma   90.00
#
_symmetry.space_group_name_H-M   'P 1'
#
loop_
_entity.id
_entity.type
_entity.pdbx_description
1 polymer ?
#
loop_
_entity_poly.entity_id
_entity_poly.type
_entity_poly.pdbx_seq_one_letter_code
_entity_poly.pdbx_strand_id
1 'polypeptide(L)'
;MVRETPKRQKRTAPVVEEEEWTGGLPPPKPVLKWAGGKSRLIPDVLARLPQRIATYYEPFLGGAAIFFALAREKRFEHAILTDKNPELVDVYRAVQQDVESVIEELSRMPHSEQA
;
A
#
# COMPACT_ATOMS: atom_id res chain seq x y z
N MET A 1 -32.59 19.53 -39.45
CA MET A 1 -32.94 18.91 -38.15
C MET A 1 -31.65 18.84 -37.34
N VAL A 2 -31.41 19.83 -36.47
CA VAL A 2 -30.15 19.96 -35.72
C VAL A 2 -30.23 18.99 -34.54
N ARG A 3 -29.32 18.00 -34.48
CA ARG A 3 -29.21 17.11 -33.33
C ARG A 3 -28.43 17.83 -32.24
N GLU A 4 -29.09 18.22 -31.16
CA GLU A 4 -28.40 18.75 -29.98
C GLU A 4 -27.67 17.61 -29.25
N THR A 5 -26.37 17.81 -29.02
CA THR A 5 -25.54 16.95 -28.18
C THR A 5 -25.90 17.15 -26.70
N PRO A 6 -26.11 16.09 -25.91
CA PRO A 6 -26.42 16.25 -24.50
C PRO A 6 -25.18 16.75 -23.74
N LYS A 7 -25.37 17.80 -22.92
CA LYS A 7 -24.33 18.37 -22.07
C LYS A 7 -23.84 17.31 -21.07
N ARG A 8 -22.52 17.07 -21.05
CA ARG A 8 -21.85 16.16 -20.11
C ARG A 8 -22.06 16.67 -18.68
N GLN A 9 -22.93 16.00 -17.92
CA GLN A 9 -23.07 16.21 -16.48
C GLN A 9 -21.70 15.93 -15.82
N LYS A 10 -21.19 16.89 -15.04
CA LYS A 10 -20.00 16.65 -14.20
C LYS A 10 -20.39 15.64 -13.12
N ARG A 11 -19.96 14.39 -13.26
CA ARG A 11 -20.03 13.41 -12.17
C ARG A 11 -18.99 13.84 -11.12
N THR A 12 -19.46 14.38 -10.01
CA THR A 12 -18.66 14.48 -8.77
C THR A 12 -18.31 13.06 -8.34
N ALA A 13 -17.04 12.82 -7.98
CA ALA A 13 -16.66 11.57 -7.33
C ALA A 13 -17.53 11.41 -6.07
N PRO A 14 -17.97 10.19 -5.73
CA PRO A 14 -18.68 9.98 -4.48
C PRO A 14 -17.77 10.45 -3.35
N VAL A 15 -18.28 11.36 -2.53
CA VAL A 15 -17.72 11.60 -1.20
C VAL A 15 -17.79 10.23 -0.52
N VAL A 16 -16.63 9.65 -0.24
CA VAL A 16 -16.55 8.48 0.65
C VAL A 16 -17.07 8.98 1.98
N GLU A 17 -18.30 8.57 2.33
CA GLU A 17 -18.85 8.82 3.66
C GLU A 17 -17.90 8.15 4.66
N GLU A 18 -17.42 8.93 5.63
CA GLU A 18 -16.67 8.42 6.78
C GLU A 18 -17.62 7.55 7.62
N GLU A 19 -17.84 6.31 7.19
CA GLU A 19 -18.38 5.30 8.09
C GLU A 19 -17.38 5.15 9.23
N GLU A 20 -17.77 5.56 10.44
CA GLU A 20 -17.00 5.28 11.66
C GLU A 20 -16.78 3.77 11.77
N TRP A 21 -15.58 3.34 11.39
CA TRP A 21 -15.17 1.95 11.41
C TRP A 21 -15.03 1.49 12.88
N THR A 22 -16.04 0.77 13.37
CA THR A 22 -16.11 0.23 14.73
C THR A 22 -15.35 -1.09 14.93
N GLY A 23 -14.74 -1.62 13.86
CA GLY A 23 -13.78 -2.73 13.93
C GLY A 23 -12.36 -2.21 14.19
N GLY A 24 -11.41 -3.02 14.63
CA GLY A 24 -10.00 -2.59 14.62
C GLY A 24 -9.52 -2.28 13.19
N LEU A 25 -8.54 -1.38 13.00
CA LEU A 25 -7.95 -1.10 11.68
C LEU A 25 -7.59 -2.41 10.94
N PRO A 26 -7.87 -2.52 9.63
CA PRO A 26 -7.55 -3.71 8.88
C PRO A 26 -6.03 -3.99 8.92
N PRO A 27 -5.61 -5.26 8.86
CA PRO A 27 -4.19 -5.59 8.89
C PRO A 27 -3.46 -4.95 7.70
N PRO A 28 -2.27 -4.37 7.92
CA PRO A 28 -1.53 -3.70 6.87
C PRO A 28 -1.13 -4.68 5.75
N LYS A 29 -1.11 -4.20 4.51
CA LYS A 29 -0.81 -4.98 3.31
C LYS A 29 0.04 -4.17 2.33
N PRO A 30 0.79 -4.83 1.43
CA PRO A 30 1.45 -4.17 0.31
C PRO A 30 0.55 -3.18 -0.45
N VAL A 31 1.06 -1.96 -0.68
CA VAL A 31 0.36 -0.90 -1.42
C VAL A 31 0.67 -0.91 -2.92
N LEU A 32 1.77 -1.55 -3.33
CA LEU A 32 2.20 -1.65 -4.71
C LEU A 32 2.06 -3.07 -5.28
N LYS A 33 1.59 -3.17 -6.53
CA LYS A 33 1.80 -4.37 -7.34
C LYS A 33 3.26 -4.37 -7.81
N TRP A 34 4.04 -5.35 -7.35
CA TRP A 34 5.46 -5.44 -7.66
C TRP A 34 5.83 -6.79 -8.26
N ALA A 35 6.67 -6.79 -9.30
CA ALA A 35 7.17 -8.01 -9.91
C ALA A 35 7.96 -8.84 -8.89
N GLY A 36 7.77 -10.16 -8.90
CA GLY A 36 8.42 -11.04 -7.92
C GLY A 36 7.87 -10.91 -6.49
N GLY A 37 6.62 -10.45 -6.33
CA GLY A 37 5.94 -10.37 -5.05
C GLY A 37 6.08 -11.66 -4.23
N LYS A 38 6.70 -11.56 -3.05
CA LYS A 38 7.08 -12.70 -2.20
C LYS A 38 5.91 -13.33 -1.43
N SER A 39 4.66 -12.98 -1.78
CA SER A 39 3.47 -13.38 -1.03
C SER A 39 3.31 -14.91 -0.92
N ARG A 40 3.72 -15.65 -1.96
CA ARG A 40 3.71 -17.13 -1.95
C ARG A 40 4.71 -17.75 -0.97
N LEU A 41 5.77 -17.03 -0.62
CA LEU A 41 6.82 -17.48 0.29
C LEU A 41 6.54 -17.14 1.75
N ILE A 42 5.51 -16.34 2.03
CA ILE A 42 5.18 -15.88 3.38
C ILE A 42 5.07 -17.06 4.37
N PRO A 43 4.30 -18.15 4.10
CA PRO A 43 4.16 -19.23 5.07
C PRO A 43 5.50 -19.87 5.46
N ASP A 44 6.35 -20.15 4.47
CA ASP A 44 7.65 -20.79 4.68
C ASP A 44 8.63 -19.86 5.41
N VAL A 45 8.63 -18.57 5.07
CA VAL A 45 9.48 -17.57 5.71
C VAL A 45 9.08 -17.39 7.17
N LEU A 46 7.79 -17.21 7.46
CA LEU A 46 7.30 -17.01 8.82
C LEU A 46 7.56 -18.22 9.73
N ALA A 47 7.50 -19.44 9.18
CA ALA A 47 7.79 -20.68 9.90
C ALA A 47 9.27 -20.82 10.29
N ARG A 48 10.19 -20.20 9.52
CA ARG A 48 11.65 -20.31 9.73
C ARG A 48 12.25 -19.16 10.52
N LEU A 49 11.56 -18.01 10.55
CA LEU A 49 12.03 -16.85 11.31
C LEU A 49 11.75 -16.98 12.82
N PRO A 50 12.52 -16.30 13.68
CA PRO A 50 12.21 -16.19 15.10
C PRO A 50 10.85 -15.53 15.36
N GLN A 51 10.19 -15.91 16.45
CA GLN A 51 8.91 -15.30 16.87
C GLN A 51 9.07 -13.86 17.36
N ARG A 52 10.29 -13.47 17.78
CA ARG A 52 10.64 -12.11 18.18
C ARG A 52 11.99 -11.74 17.58
N ILE A 53 12.05 -10.56 16.98
CA ILE A 53 13.20 -10.03 16.26
C ILE A 53 13.48 -8.62 16.80
N ALA A 54 14.66 -8.38 17.36
CA ALA A 54 15.00 -7.02 17.82
C ALA A 54 15.06 -6.03 16.64
N THR A 55 15.72 -6.42 15.54
CA THR A 55 15.75 -5.62 14.32
C THR A 55 15.64 -6.50 13.08
N TYR A 56 14.61 -6.26 12.28
CA TYR A 56 14.40 -6.91 11.00
C TYR A 56 15.08 -6.12 9.88
N TYR A 57 15.88 -6.79 9.05
CA TYR A 57 16.54 -6.17 7.90
C TYR A 57 15.96 -6.78 6.62
N GLU A 58 15.40 -5.95 5.74
CA GLU A 58 14.92 -6.39 4.42
C GLU A 58 15.71 -5.67 3.31
N PRO A 59 16.76 -6.30 2.76
CA PRO A 59 17.64 -5.66 1.78
C PRO A 59 17.03 -5.49 0.38
N PHE A 60 15.94 -6.21 0.09
CA PHE A 60 15.26 -6.25 -1.20
C PHE A 60 13.75 -6.06 -1.00
N LEU A 61 13.36 -4.84 -0.63
CA LEU A 61 12.01 -4.47 -0.23
C LEU A 61 10.94 -4.90 -1.24
N GLY A 62 11.11 -4.54 -2.52
CA GLY A 62 10.05 -4.69 -3.52
C GLY A 62 8.70 -4.16 -3.02
N GLY A 63 7.64 -4.97 -3.11
CA GLY A 63 6.33 -4.63 -2.55
C GLY A 63 6.18 -4.78 -1.03
N ALA A 64 7.26 -5.01 -0.28
CA ALA A 64 7.27 -5.15 1.18
C ALA A 64 6.40 -6.30 1.74
N ALA A 65 6.20 -7.37 0.95
CA ALA A 65 5.29 -8.46 1.31
C ALA A 65 5.67 -9.18 2.62
N ILE A 66 6.96 -9.47 2.85
CA ILE A 66 7.42 -10.14 4.07
C ILE A 66 7.38 -9.18 5.25
N PHE A 67 7.87 -7.94 5.09
CA PHE A 67 7.73 -6.88 6.08
C PHE A 67 6.30 -6.76 6.62
N PHE A 68 5.30 -6.61 5.75
CA PHE A 68 3.91 -6.48 6.19
C PHE A 68 3.38 -7.74 6.89
N ALA A 69 3.79 -8.93 6.46
CA ALA A 69 3.42 -10.18 7.13
C ALA A 69 3.97 -10.24 8.57
N LEU A 70 5.25 -9.90 8.76
CA LEU A 70 5.89 -9.84 10.08
C LEU A 70 5.31 -8.71 10.96
N ALA A 71 4.99 -7.56 10.37
CA ALA A 71 4.41 -6.42 11.06
C ALA A 71 3.03 -6.75 11.63
N ARG A 72 2.20 -7.49 10.86
CA ARG A 72 0.88 -7.98 11.31
C ARG A 72 0.98 -8.86 12.55
N GLU A 73 2.00 -9.72 12.59
CA GLU A 73 2.28 -10.60 13.74
C GLU A 73 3.07 -9.89 14.85
N LYS A 74 3.40 -8.60 14.69
CA LYS A 74 4.22 -7.79 15.61
C LYS A 74 5.54 -8.48 15.97
N ARG A 75 6.21 -9.08 14.98
CA ARG A 75 7.39 -9.94 15.18
C ARG A 75 8.71 -9.21 15.31
N PHE A 76 8.74 -7.90 15.09
CA PHE A 76 9.94 -7.09 15.26
C PHE A 76 9.71 -5.81 16.06
N GLU A 77 10.75 -5.34 16.74
CA GLU A 77 10.75 -4.03 17.42
C GLU A 77 11.14 -2.91 16.46
N HIS A 78 12.16 -3.16 15.63
CA HIS A 78 12.63 -2.24 14.59
C HIS A 78 12.72 -2.94 13.23
N ALA A 79 12.54 -2.18 12.15
CA ALA A 79 12.75 -2.66 10.79
C ALA A 79 13.60 -1.66 9.99
N ILE A 80 14.57 -2.18 9.25
CA ILE A 80 15.42 -1.44 8.31
C ILE A 80 15.14 -2.01 6.92
N LEU A 81 14.53 -1.19 6.08
CA LEU A 81 14.06 -1.57 4.76
C LEU A 81 14.92 -0.87 3.71
N THR A 82 15.44 -1.62 2.75
CA THR A 82 16.22 -1.06 1.66
C THR A 82 15.83 -1.69 0.33
N ASP A 83 16.03 -0.94 -0.75
CA ASP A 83 15.99 -1.46 -2.11
C ASP A 83 17.02 -0.69 -2.95
N LYS A 84 17.42 -1.28 -4.08
CA LYS A 84 18.29 -0.61 -5.05
C LYS A 84 17.52 0.47 -5.82
N ASN A 85 16.20 0.33 -5.98
CA ASN A 85 15.39 1.31 -6.69
C ASN A 85 15.08 2.51 -5.76
N PRO A 86 15.67 3.71 -5.99
CA PRO A 86 15.43 4.87 -5.14
C PRO A 86 13.97 5.35 -5.21
N GLU A 87 13.32 5.28 -6.38
CA GLU A 87 11.93 5.70 -6.54
C GLU A 87 10.98 4.85 -5.68
N LEU A 88 11.25 3.54 -5.59
CA LEU A 88 10.50 2.65 -4.70
C LEU A 88 10.66 3.06 -3.23
N VAL A 89 11.90 3.35 -2.81
CA VAL A 89 12.17 3.80 -1.45
C VAL A 89 11.47 5.13 -1.17
N ASP A 90 11.47 6.05 -2.14
CA ASP A 90 10.83 7.36 -2.01
C ASP A 90 9.31 7.24 -1.94
N VAL A 91 8.68 6.30 -2.66
CA VAL A 91 7.26 5.99 -2.50
C VAL A 91 6.93 5.59 -1.07
N TYR A 92 7.68 4.64 -0.49
CA TYR A 92 7.44 4.22 0.90
C TYR A 92 7.73 5.32 1.91
N ARG A 93 8.74 6.17 1.66
CA ARG A 93 9.02 7.35 2.51
C ARG A 93 7.89 8.38 2.44
N ALA A 94 7.37 8.67 1.25
CA ALA A 94 6.26 9.61 1.09
C ALA A 94 5.03 9.13 1.86
N VAL A 95 4.69 7.83 1.73
CA VAL A 95 3.59 7.22 2.50
C VAL A 95 3.84 7.26 4.01
N GLN A 96 5.10 7.07 4.46
CA GLN A 96 5.45 7.14 5.88
C GLN A 96 5.36 8.56 6.45
N GLN A 97 5.76 9.56 5.66
CA GLN A 97 5.92 10.94 6.12
C GLN A 97 4.61 11.74 6.07
N ASP A 98 3.85 11.61 4.99
CA ASP A 98 2.60 12.35 4.78
C ASP A 98 1.67 11.55 3.85
N VAL A 99 0.97 10.58 4.43
CA VAL A 99 0.04 9.73 3.69
C VAL A 99 -1.12 10.52 3.09
N GLU A 100 -1.57 11.60 3.74
CA GLU A 100 -2.72 12.38 3.28
C GLU A 100 -2.38 13.17 2.02
N SER A 101 -1.19 13.78 1.94
CA SER A 101 -0.73 14.42 0.71
C SER A 101 -0.61 13.41 -0.44
N VAL A 102 -0.11 12.20 -0.17
CA VAL A 102 -0.05 11.13 -1.19
C VAL A 102 -1.44 10.75 -1.69
N ILE A 103 -2.41 10.57 -0.77
CA ILE A 103 -3.80 10.25 -1.12
C ILE A 103 -4.41 11.38 -1.95
N GLU A 104 -4.22 12.64 -1.54
CA GLU A 104 -4.74 13.80 -2.24
C GLU A 104 -4.20 13.88 -3.68
N GLU A 105 -2.89 13.75 -3.86
CA GLU A 105 -2.26 13.79 -5.18
C GLU A 105 -2.74 12.65 -6.08
N LEU A 106 -2.82 11.42 -5.54
CA LEU A 106 -3.32 10.26 -6.29
C LEU A 106 -4.81 10.42 -6.67
N SER A 107 -5.63 11.05 -5.82
CA SER A 107 -7.06 11.27 -6.08
C SER A 107 -7.32 12.17 -7.29
N ARG A 108 -6.37 13.06 -7.59
CA ARG A 108 -6.42 14.00 -8.73
C ARG A 108 -6.03 13.34 -10.05
N MET A 109 -5.41 12.16 -10.01
CA MET A 109 -4.97 11.45 -11.20
C MET A 109 -6.13 10.70 -11.87
N PRO A 110 -6.21 10.71 -13.21
CA PRO A 110 -7.21 9.92 -13.91
C PRO A 110 -6.94 8.43 -13.68
N HIS A 111 -7.93 7.73 -13.13
CA HIS A 111 -7.92 6.27 -13.03
C HIS A 111 -9.00 5.70 -13.95
N SER A 112 -8.66 4.67 -14.71
CA SER A 112 -9.66 3.83 -15.36
C SER A 112 -10.08 2.72 -14.38
N GLU A 113 -11.38 2.54 -14.14
CA GLU A 113 -11.88 1.28 -13.60
C GLU A 113 -11.57 0.17 -14.63
N GLN A 114 -10.43 -0.48 -14.49
CA GLN A 114 -10.15 -1.76 -15.11
C GLN A 114 -9.84 -2.72 -13.96
N ALA A 115 -10.91 -3.34 -13.47
CA ALA A 115 -10.87 -4.50 -12.59
C ALA A 115 -10.74 -5.77 -13.42
#